data_AF-A0A9D7V8X3-F1
#
_entry.id   AF-A0A9D7V8X3-F1
#
_cell.length_a   1.000
_cell.length_b   1.000
_cell.length_c   1.000
_cell.angle_alpha   90.00
_cell.angle_beta   90.00
_cell.angle_gamma   90.00
#
_symmetry.space_group_name_H-M   'P 1'
#
loop_
_entity.id
_entity.type
_entity.pdbx_description
1 polymer ?
#
loop_
_entity_poly.entity_id
_entity_poly.type
_entity_poly.pdbx_seq_one_letter_code
_entity_poly.pdbx_strand_id
1 'polypeptide(L)'
;MYAVTQRYHFDPNASEEINRSIQAGLVHFIQKAPGFVAYYWLDTGEGAGVSMSVFEDKAGAEEAVRLAASYVQKHLAALLGKPSIVQGEVRIHVWREVLAQLNNGVRPPEFFSAHPRSERRIE
;
A
#
# COMPACT_ATOMS: atom_id res chain seq x y z
N MET A 1 3.43 -10.28 4.32
CA MET A 1 2.99 -9.00 3.74
C MET A 1 4.19 -8.15 3.36
N TYR A 2 4.10 -7.49 2.22
CA TYR A 2 5.08 -6.56 1.68
C TYR A 2 4.38 -5.24 1.32
N ALA A 3 4.98 -4.11 1.64
CA ALA A 3 4.39 -2.80 1.39
C ALA A 3 5.27 -1.97 0.46
N VAL A 4 4.62 -1.14 -0.35
CA VAL A 4 5.25 -0.11 -1.16
C VAL A 4 4.59 1.22 -0.87
N THR A 5 5.40 2.20 -0.49
CA THR A 5 5.02 3.58 -0.27
C THR A 5 5.65 4.45 -1.35
N GLN A 6 4.84 5.30 -1.98
CA GLN A 6 5.30 6.23 -3.00
C GLN A 6 4.83 7.63 -2.62
N ARG A 7 5.77 8.58 -2.58
CA ARG A 7 5.48 9.99 -2.31
C ARG A 7 5.61 10.80 -3.58
N TYR A 8 4.59 11.58 -3.88
CA TYR A 8 4.47 12.43 -5.06
C TYR A 8 4.43 13.90 -4.67
N HIS A 9 4.88 14.74 -5.59
CA HIS A 9 4.67 16.18 -5.58
C HIS A 9 3.86 16.57 -6.82
N PHE A 10 2.97 17.55 -6.67
CA PHE A 10 2.07 18.03 -7.72
C PHE A 10 1.58 19.45 -7.41
N ASP A 11 0.95 20.10 -8.39
CA ASP A 11 0.28 21.39 -8.16
C ASP A 11 -0.92 21.19 -7.20
N PRO A 12 -1.02 21.92 -6.07
CA PRO A 12 -2.16 21.81 -5.17
C PRO A 12 -3.53 21.92 -5.86
N ASN A 13 -3.63 22.72 -6.94
CA ASN A 13 -4.87 22.88 -7.70
C ASN A 13 -5.29 21.63 -8.49
N ALA A 14 -4.35 20.69 -8.71
CA ALA A 14 -4.62 19.43 -9.40
C ALA A 14 -5.11 18.31 -8.46
N SER A 15 -5.11 18.53 -7.13
CA SER A 15 -5.48 17.56 -6.10
C SER A 15 -6.78 16.82 -6.41
N GLU A 16 -7.87 17.56 -6.66
CA GLU A 16 -9.19 16.98 -6.93
C GLU A 16 -9.22 16.11 -8.19
N GLU A 17 -8.50 16.52 -9.25
CA GLU A 17 -8.39 15.73 -10.47
C GLU A 17 -7.60 14.43 -10.25
N ILE A 18 -6.48 14.52 -9.52
CA ILE A 18 -5.64 13.39 -9.15
C ILE A 18 -6.46 12.39 -8.30
N ASN A 19 -7.18 12.87 -7.28
CA ASN A 19 -8.00 12.04 -6.41
C ASN A 19 -9.06 11.25 -7.19
N ARG A 20 -9.78 11.92 -8.10
CA ARG A 20 -10.76 11.27 -8.97
C ARG A 20 -10.11 10.23 -9.88
N SER A 21 -8.98 10.54 -10.51
CA SER A 21 -8.28 9.62 -11.42
C SER A 21 -7.75 8.39 -10.68
N ILE A 22 -7.20 8.57 -9.47
CA ILE A 22 -6.73 7.46 -8.65
C ILE A 22 -7.89 6.55 -8.26
N GLN A 23 -8.99 7.13 -7.76
CA GLN A 23 -10.16 6.37 -7.33
C GLN A 23 -10.85 5.63 -8.49
N ALA A 24 -11.07 6.30 -9.62
CA ALA A 24 -11.81 5.73 -10.74
C ALA A 24 -10.99 4.76 -11.59
N GLY A 25 -9.66 4.93 -11.65
CA GLY A 25 -8.79 4.17 -12.54
C GLY A 25 -7.73 3.37 -11.80
N LEU A 26 -6.77 4.04 -11.16
CA LEU A 26 -5.57 3.39 -10.61
C LEU A 26 -5.92 2.25 -9.63
N VAL A 27 -6.84 2.51 -8.69
CA VAL A 27 -7.27 1.53 -7.68
C VAL A 27 -7.79 0.25 -8.33
N HIS A 28 -8.48 0.35 -9.48
CA HIS A 28 -9.04 -0.80 -10.18
C HIS A 28 -7.96 -1.76 -10.70
N PHE A 29 -6.77 -1.26 -11.04
CA PHE A 29 -5.65 -2.10 -11.47
C PHE A 29 -4.90 -2.69 -10.28
N ILE A 30 -4.64 -1.87 -9.26
CA ILE A 30 -3.91 -2.29 -8.06
C ILE A 30 -4.66 -3.42 -7.35
N GLN A 31 -5.98 -3.32 -7.22
CA GLN A 31 -6.79 -4.34 -6.53
C GLN A 31 -6.84 -5.70 -7.25
N LYS A 32 -6.46 -5.75 -8.54
CA LYS A 32 -6.42 -6.99 -9.33
C LYS A 32 -5.06 -7.69 -9.27
N ALA A 33 -4.03 -7.03 -8.75
CA ALA A 33 -2.73 -7.67 -8.60
C ALA A 33 -2.82 -8.81 -7.56
N PRO A 34 -2.19 -9.98 -7.83
CA PRO A 34 -2.22 -11.11 -6.91
C PRO A 34 -1.77 -10.73 -5.50
N GLY A 35 -2.47 -11.27 -4.50
CA GLY A 35 -2.16 -11.04 -3.09
C GLY A 35 -2.44 -9.61 -2.62
N PHE A 36 -3.31 -8.84 -3.29
CA PHE A 36 -3.72 -7.51 -2.81
C PHE A 36 -4.35 -7.56 -1.42
N VAL A 37 -3.84 -6.76 -0.49
CA VAL A 37 -4.34 -6.65 0.89
C VAL A 37 -5.00 -5.28 1.12
N ALA A 38 -4.30 -4.20 0.79
CA ALA A 38 -4.79 -2.84 1.03
C ALA A 38 -4.15 -1.81 0.11
N TYR A 39 -4.88 -0.73 -0.16
CA TYR A 39 -4.37 0.48 -0.80
C TYR A 39 -4.84 1.72 -0.04
N TYR A 40 -3.94 2.67 0.13
CA TYR A 40 -4.21 3.97 0.71
C TYR A 40 -3.66 5.04 -0.20
N TRP A 41 -4.42 6.11 -0.36
CA TRP A 41 -3.96 7.37 -0.94
C TRP A 41 -4.21 8.47 0.09
N LEU A 42 -3.14 9.19 0.42
CA LEU A 42 -3.17 10.34 1.31
C LEU A 42 -2.87 11.56 0.45
N ASP A 43 -3.87 12.41 0.25
CA ASP A 43 -3.65 13.76 -0.26
C ASP A 43 -3.35 14.68 0.92
N THR A 44 -2.25 15.41 0.86
CA THR A 44 -1.88 16.33 1.95
C THR A 44 -2.60 17.68 1.85
N GLY A 45 -3.27 17.97 0.72
CA GLY A 45 -3.86 19.29 0.44
C GLY A 45 -2.82 20.38 0.15
N GLU A 46 -1.53 20.05 0.16
CA GLU A 46 -0.41 20.98 0.06
C GLU A 46 0.53 20.60 -1.10
N GLY A 47 -0.04 20.16 -2.22
CA GLY A 47 0.74 19.80 -3.43
C GLY A 47 1.63 18.57 -3.25
N ALA A 48 1.23 17.67 -2.35
CA ALA A 48 1.89 16.40 -2.14
C ALA A 48 0.88 15.31 -1.85
N GLY A 49 1.27 14.06 -2.14
CA GLY A 49 0.45 12.91 -1.83
C GLY A 49 1.29 11.66 -1.62
N VAL A 50 0.75 10.72 -0.85
CA VAL A 50 1.42 9.46 -0.50
C VAL A 50 0.48 8.31 -0.81
N SER A 51 0.90 7.41 -1.69
CA SER A 51 0.24 6.11 -1.83
C SER A 51 0.94 5.08 -0.96
N MET A 52 0.18 4.21 -0.30
CA MET A 52 0.68 2.99 0.34
C MET A 52 -0.11 1.80 -0.17
N SER A 53 0.58 0.81 -0.71
CA SER A 53 -0.02 -0.44 -1.18
C SER A 53 0.59 -1.61 -0.43
N VAL A 54 -0.25 -2.57 -0.04
CA VAL A 54 0.15 -3.74 0.75
C VAL A 54 -0.31 -5.01 0.04
N PHE A 55 0.62 -5.95 -0.07
CA PHE A 55 0.43 -7.24 -0.71
C PHE A 55 0.86 -8.38 0.22
N GLU A 56 0.40 -9.60 -0.06
CA GLU A 56 0.79 -10.81 0.68
C GLU A 56 2.31 -11.03 0.61
N ASP A 57 2.90 -10.82 -0.56
CA ASP A 57 4.32 -11.00 -0.84
C ASP A 57 4.94 -9.90 -1.73
N LYS A 58 6.25 -10.02 -1.95
CA LYS A 58 7.04 -9.07 -2.75
C LYS A 58 6.67 -9.11 -4.24
N ALA A 59 6.32 -10.28 -4.78
CA ALA A 59 6.04 -10.43 -6.21
C ALA A 59 4.74 -9.69 -6.59
N GLY A 60 3.69 -9.80 -5.76
CA GLY A 60 2.46 -9.03 -5.92
C GLY A 60 2.69 -7.53 -5.85
N ALA A 61 3.55 -7.09 -4.92
CA ALA A 61 3.92 -5.69 -4.77
C ALA A 61 4.71 -5.14 -5.98
N GLU A 62 5.69 -5.88 -6.49
CA GLU A 62 6.47 -5.47 -7.66
C GLU A 62 5.60 -5.37 -8.92
N GLU A 63 4.68 -6.31 -9.11
CA GLU A 63 3.73 -6.26 -10.22
C GLU A 63 2.78 -5.05 -10.09
N ALA A 64 2.30 -4.76 -8.89
CA ALA A 64 1.46 -3.59 -8.65
C ALA A 64 2.20 -2.27 -8.93
N VAL A 65 3.48 -2.17 -8.58
CA VAL A 65 4.33 -1.01 -8.93
C VAL A 65 4.43 -0.84 -10.44
N ARG A 66 4.63 -1.93 -11.18
CA ARG A 66 4.71 -1.91 -12.65
C ARG A 66 3.39 -1.44 -13.28
N LEU A 67 2.26 -1.95 -12.79
CA LEU A 67 0.92 -1.55 -13.24
C LEU A 67 0.62 -0.08 -12.91
N ALA A 68 0.94 0.35 -11.69
CA ALA A 68 0.76 1.72 -11.25
C ALA A 68 1.61 2.70 -12.05
N ALA A 69 2.89 2.39 -12.30
CA ALA A 69 3.77 3.21 -13.12
C ALA A 69 3.23 3.36 -14.55
N SER A 70 2.71 2.27 -15.13
CA SER A 70 2.10 2.29 -16.46
C SER A 70 0.84 3.16 -16.52
N TYR A 71 0.01 3.13 -15.48
CA TYR A 71 -1.18 3.99 -15.38
C TYR A 71 -0.80 5.46 -15.20
N VAL A 72 0.12 5.76 -14.27
CA VAL A 72 0.60 7.12 -14.02
C VAL A 72 1.19 7.72 -15.28
N GLN A 73 2.03 6.98 -16.00
CA GLN A 73 2.64 7.45 -17.24
C GLN A 73 1.60 7.82 -18.32
N LYS A 74 0.48 7.08 -18.39
CA LYS A 74 -0.56 7.29 -19.41
C LYS A 74 -1.57 8.37 -19.04
N HIS A 75 -1.91 8.49 -17.75
CA HIS A 75 -3.07 9.27 -17.32
C HIS A 75 -2.71 10.44 -16.39
N LEU A 76 -1.57 10.39 -15.71
CA LEU A 76 -1.21 11.33 -14.65
C LEU A 76 0.18 11.96 -14.83
N ALA A 77 0.91 11.66 -15.90
CA ALA A 77 2.28 12.12 -16.09
C ALA A 77 2.42 13.65 -16.14
N ALA A 78 1.36 14.35 -16.57
CA ALA A 78 1.33 15.81 -16.58
C ALA A 78 1.02 16.42 -15.18
N LEU A 79 0.45 15.63 -14.27
CA LEU A 79 -0.02 16.09 -12.97
C LEU A 79 0.90 15.66 -11.82
N LEU A 80 1.48 14.45 -11.90
CA LEU A 80 2.32 13.86 -10.86
C LEU A 80 3.79 13.90 -11.27
N GLY A 81 4.63 14.44 -10.38
CA GLY A 81 6.08 14.30 -10.48
C GLY A 81 6.56 12.86 -10.25
N LYS A 82 7.84 12.61 -10.54
CA LYS A 82 8.47 11.31 -10.25
C LYS A 82 8.41 11.01 -8.75
N PRO A 83 7.88 9.85 -8.32
CA PRO A 83 7.79 9.56 -6.90
C PRO A 83 9.13 9.14 -6.30
N SER A 84 9.30 9.42 -5.01
CA SER A 84 10.25 8.69 -4.17
C SER A 84 9.58 7.42 -3.64
N ILE A 85 10.25 6.27 -3.77
CA ILE A 85 9.68 4.95 -3.45
C ILE A 85 10.42 4.33 -2.27
N VAL A 86 9.67 3.84 -1.29
CA VAL A 86 10.16 3.00 -0.18
C VAL A 86 9.36 1.72 -0.18
N GLN A 87 10.01 0.57 -0.02
CA GLN A 87 9.33 -0.72 -0.01
C GLN A 87 10.02 -1.71 0.94
N GLY A 88 9.26 -2.66 1.46
CA GLY A 88 9.80 -3.65 2.39
C GLY A 88 8.76 -4.58 3.00
N GLU A 89 9.24 -5.55 3.76
CA GLU A 89 8.39 -6.47 4.52
C GLU A 89 7.68 -5.75 5.66
N VAL A 90 6.37 -5.97 5.76
CA VAL A 90 5.58 -5.45 6.88
C VAL A 90 5.84 -6.34 8.09
N ARG A 91 6.62 -5.84 9.04
CA ARG A 91 6.96 -6.56 10.27
C ARG A 91 5.87 -6.47 11.33
N ILE A 92 5.18 -5.33 11.41
CA ILE A 92 4.18 -5.02 12.43
C ILE A 92 3.01 -4.32 11.75
N HIS A 93 1.79 -4.78 12.05
CA HIS A 93 0.54 -4.13 11.65
C HIS A 93 -0.54 -4.50 12.66
N VAL A 94 -1.46 -3.58 12.94
CA VAL A 94 -2.57 -3.82 13.87
C VAL A 94 -3.82 -3.17 13.31
N TRP A 95 -4.93 -3.90 13.33
CA TRP A 95 -6.24 -3.42 12.87
C TRP A 95 -7.14 -3.10 14.08
N ARG A 96 -7.98 -2.07 13.95
CA ARG A 96 -8.81 -1.57 15.07
C ARG A 96 -9.74 -2.62 15.66
N GLU A 97 -10.28 -3.51 14.82
CA GLU A 97 -11.14 -4.62 15.26
C GLU A 97 -10.37 -5.65 16.12
N VAL A 98 -9.07 -5.83 15.86
CA VAL A 98 -8.18 -6.70 16.65
C VAL A 98 -7.87 -6.05 18.01
N LEU A 99 -7.71 -4.73 18.07
CA LEU A 99 -7.49 -4.01 19.34
C LEU A 99 -8.68 -4.14 20.31
N ALA A 100 -9.91 -4.12 19.79
CA ALA A 100 -11.10 -4.31 20.60
C ALA A 100 -11.18 -5.72 21.21
N GLN A 101 -10.71 -6.74 20.49
CA GLN A 101 -10.66 -8.13 20.98
C GLN A 101 -9.55 -8.33 22.01
N LEU A 102 -8.37 -7.76 21.78
CA LEU A 102 -7.23 -7.80 22.71
C LEU A 102 -7.56 -7.14 24.06
N ASN A 103 -8.25 -6.00 24.05
CA ASN A 103 -8.67 -5.31 25.27
C ASN A 103 -9.75 -6.09 26.05
N ASN A 104 -10.45 -7.02 25.40
CA ASN A 104 -11.50 -7.85 26.01
C ASN A 104 -11.01 -9.26 26.38
N GLY A 105 -9.70 -9.52 26.35
CA GLY A 105 -9.13 -10.83 26.68
C GLY A 105 -9.42 -11.93 25.66
N VAL A 106 -9.94 -11.57 24.48
CA VAL A 106 -10.20 -12.51 23.38
C VAL A 106 -8.90 -12.68 22.59
N ARG A 107 -8.34 -13.89 22.60
CA ARG A 107 -7.17 -14.23 21.79
C ARG A 107 -7.55 -14.10 20.30
N PRO A 108 -6.85 -13.27 19.50
CA PRO A 108 -7.13 -13.18 18.07
C PRO A 108 -6.85 -14.51 17.38
N PRO A 109 -7.54 -14.85 16.28
CA PRO A 109 -7.28 -16.07 15.52
C PRO A 109 -5.81 -16.14 15.09
N GLU A 110 -5.23 -17.34 15.12
CA GLU A 110 -3.78 -17.59 14.99
C GLU A 110 -3.15 -17.03 13.70
N PHE A 111 -3.97 -16.70 12.70
CA PHE A 111 -3.56 -16.03 11.46
C PHE A 111 -2.88 -14.66 11.65
N PHE A 112 -3.05 -14.00 12.81
CA PHE A 112 -2.41 -12.70 13.08
C PHE A 112 -1.02 -12.77 13.73
N SER A 113 -0.49 -13.98 13.97
CA SER A 113 0.88 -14.15 14.46
C SER A 113 1.59 -15.30 13.74
N ALA A 114 1.99 -15.06 12.49
CA ALA A 114 2.97 -15.91 11.83
C ALA A 114 4.00 -15.07 11.09
N HIS A 115 4.97 -14.53 11.83
CA HIS A 115 6.33 -14.66 11.31
C HIS A 115 6.74 -16.12 11.54
N PRO A 116 7.21 -16.85 10.52
CA PRO A 116 7.86 -18.11 10.77
C PRO A 116 9.05 -17.82 11.68
N ARG A 117 9.01 -18.29 12.93
CA ARG A 117 10.25 -18.52 13.66
C ARG A 117 11.01 -19.51 12.79
N SER A 118 12.07 -19.04 12.14
CA SER A 118 13.07 -19.94 11.58
C SER A 118 13.57 -20.78 12.76
N GLU A 119 13.10 -22.02 12.83
CA GLU A 119 13.77 -23.07 13.55
C GLU A 119 15.17 -23.19 12.95
N ARG A 120 16.15 -22.52 13.56
CA ARG A 120 17.51 -23.03 13.59
C ARG A 120 17.69 -23.68 14.94
N ARG A 121 17.22 -24.93 15.01
CA ARG A 121 17.88 -25.96 15.81
C ARG A 121 19.06 -26.41 14.95
N ILE A 122 20.26 -25.98 15.31
CA ILE A 122 21.48 -26.70 14.93
C ILE A 122 22.16 -27.00 16.27
N GLU A 123 22.44 -28.29 16.41
CA GLU A 123 23.14 -28.97 17.50
C GLU A 123 24.53 -28.36 17.76
#